data_AF-A0A9P0XKE5-F1
#
_entry.id   AF-A0A9P0XKE5-F1
#
_cell.length_a   1.000
_cell.length_b   1.000
_cell.length_c   1.000
_cell.angle_alpha   90.00
_cell.angle_beta   90.00
_cell.angle_gamma   90.00
#
_symmetry.space_group_name_H-M   'P 1'
#
loop_
_entity.id
_entity.type
_entity.pdbx_description
1 polymer ?
#
loop_
_entity_poly.entity_id
_entity_poly.type
_entity_poly.pdbx_seq_one_letter_code
_entity_poly.pdbx_strand_id
1 'polypeptide(L)'
;MTSTKTDTYINFCDDITNQQRPPHRFFHESTDSSLYIEPIATRNFFRKWNQLSRLQRTLVLGLLILLAIFCFVYGLSSAISNEHNWTGNAINSSLLLKLKQSAPSSKLKKEVLLFETDFNQRPIFTGPANAKQYAVVQSFKHAWKGYKEHAWGHDNLKPVSGTSFDWFSLGLTIVDGLDTAFIMGLTEEFEEGREWIKNELEFTKNKDVNFFEVTIRVLGALLTNYHFSGDDMFLEKAKDLGERLMAAFASPSGIPYSDVNLGARTAHVPEWSHHSSTSEISTVQLEFRELSRASDNPAFEDAAAAVSEKLHQLPKKHGLVPIFINPNTGQFVPHATITLGARGDSYYEYLLKQWIQTGRTMNYLRDDYLTAIEGVREFLARRSVPNKRLFIGELTTGSEAFYPKMDHLTCFLPGTLALGHANGLPDWHLEMAEELIHTCYLTYAAHPTFMAPEITHFNIGSSSTEDMFTKLADAHSLLRPEFVESLYVMYQLTGNTTYQDWGWQVYMGIEKYARVPRGYTSLTNVKTEKPSPKDMMESFFISETLKYLYLLFSDDRYMIDLSKYVFNSEAHPLPIHNN
;
A
#
# COMPACT_ATOMS: atom_id res chain seq x y z
N MET A 1 -30.91 26.88 -50.75
CA MET A 1 -29.54 27.25 -51.10
C MET A 1 -28.60 26.61 -50.10
N THR A 2 -27.69 25.80 -50.63
CA THR A 2 -26.65 24.98 -49.99
C THR A 2 -25.55 25.82 -49.33
N SER A 3 -24.94 25.36 -48.23
CA SER A 3 -23.48 25.04 -48.18
C SER A 3 -22.96 24.74 -46.76
N THR A 4 -22.31 23.56 -46.65
CA THR A 4 -21.07 23.19 -45.92
C THR A 4 -20.93 23.22 -44.39
N LYS A 5 -20.59 22.03 -43.89
CA LYS A 5 -19.91 21.67 -42.63
C LYS A 5 -18.56 22.37 -42.43
N THR A 6 -18.18 22.55 -41.17
CA THR A 6 -16.80 22.33 -40.70
C THR A 6 -16.79 22.00 -39.20
N ASP A 7 -16.22 20.83 -38.88
CA ASP A 7 -15.88 20.34 -37.55
C ASP A 7 -14.75 21.18 -36.94
N THR A 8 -14.77 21.39 -35.63
CA THR A 8 -13.60 21.91 -34.88
C THR A 8 -13.42 21.08 -33.61
N TYR A 9 -12.50 20.11 -33.69
CA TYR A 9 -11.89 19.45 -32.54
C TYR A 9 -10.83 20.39 -31.96
N ILE A 10 -10.87 20.65 -30.67
CA ILE A 10 -9.83 21.38 -29.93
C ILE A 10 -9.03 20.35 -29.13
N ASN A 11 -7.80 20.10 -29.60
CA ASN A 11 -6.75 19.39 -28.88
C ASN A 11 -6.14 20.33 -27.83
N PHE A 12 -6.02 19.88 -26.58
CA PHE A 12 -5.20 20.52 -25.54
C PHE A 12 -4.14 19.53 -25.08
N CYS A 13 -2.94 19.63 -25.63
CA CYS A 13 -1.65 19.34 -25.02
C CYS A 13 -0.57 19.96 -25.91
N ASP A 14 0.56 20.31 -25.30
CA ASP A 14 1.77 20.92 -25.86
C ASP A 14 1.80 22.46 -25.91
N ASP A 15 2.40 23.06 -24.89
CA ASP A 15 3.30 24.21 -25.10
C ASP A 15 4.13 24.55 -23.84
N ILE A 16 5.26 23.87 -23.63
CA ILE A 16 6.47 24.48 -23.01
C ILE A 16 7.72 23.80 -23.57
N THR A 17 8.18 24.19 -24.76
CA THR A 17 9.62 24.21 -25.09
C THR A 17 9.89 25.18 -26.23
N ASN A 18 10.43 26.36 -25.92
CA ASN A 18 11.25 27.11 -26.88
C ASN A 18 12.11 28.16 -26.16
N GLN A 19 13.33 27.76 -25.78
CA GLN A 19 14.44 28.69 -25.68
C GLN A 19 15.69 28.11 -26.35
N GLN A 20 16.30 28.99 -27.14
CA GLN A 20 17.29 28.76 -28.18
C GLN A 20 18.63 28.22 -27.65
N ARG A 21 19.24 27.27 -28.39
CA ARG A 21 20.67 26.94 -28.30
C ARG A 21 21.50 27.89 -29.17
N PRO A 22 22.73 28.26 -28.77
CA PRO A 22 23.80 28.62 -29.68
C PRO A 22 24.74 27.42 -29.97
N PRO A 23 25.55 27.47 -31.05
CA PRO A 23 26.10 26.28 -31.70
C PRO A 23 27.45 25.80 -31.15
N HIS A 24 27.69 24.50 -31.32
CA HIS A 24 28.94 23.79 -31.06
C HIS A 24 30.12 24.35 -31.87
N ARG A 25 31.30 24.42 -31.23
CA ARG A 25 32.61 24.43 -31.90
C ARG A 25 33.41 23.20 -31.48
N PHE A 26 33.96 22.56 -32.51
CA PHE A 26 34.93 21.47 -32.55
C PHE A 26 36.16 21.69 -31.64
N PHE A 27 36.71 20.61 -31.09
CA PHE A 27 38.16 20.36 -31.07
C PHE A 27 38.48 18.84 -31.05
N HIS A 28 39.59 18.54 -31.72
CA HIS A 28 40.16 17.24 -32.11
C HIS A 28 40.95 16.53 -30.98
N GLU A 29 40.91 15.20 -31.05
CA GLU A 29 42.00 14.19 -30.89
C GLU A 29 42.97 14.10 -29.70
N SER A 30 43.31 12.81 -29.46
CA SER A 30 44.53 12.23 -28.86
C SER A 30 44.47 12.04 -27.33
N THR A 31 44.93 10.95 -26.70
CA THR A 31 45.86 9.85 -27.04
C THR A 31 45.63 8.65 -26.11
N ASP A 32 46.13 7.48 -26.53
CA ASP A 32 46.31 6.21 -25.79
C ASP A 32 46.80 6.34 -24.34
N SER A 33 46.35 5.40 -23.49
CA SER A 33 47.28 4.57 -22.69
C SER A 33 46.57 3.40 -22.00
N SER A 34 46.99 2.21 -22.39
CA SER A 34 46.79 0.94 -21.71
C SER A 34 47.67 0.87 -20.46
N LEU A 35 47.16 0.32 -19.35
CA LEU A 35 47.99 -0.07 -18.19
C LEU A 35 47.38 -1.26 -17.43
N TYR A 36 47.94 -2.43 -17.79
CA TYR A 36 48.33 -3.57 -16.96
C TYR A 36 47.81 -3.71 -15.52
N ILE A 37 47.23 -4.88 -15.26
CA ILE A 37 46.96 -5.48 -13.96
C ILE A 37 48.21 -6.25 -13.49
N GLU A 38 48.67 -6.01 -12.26
CA GLU A 38 49.66 -6.86 -11.56
C GLU A 38 49.09 -7.46 -10.26
N PRO A 39 49.61 -8.62 -9.80
CA PRO A 39 48.97 -9.47 -8.80
C PRO A 39 49.40 -9.22 -7.34
N ILE A 40 48.51 -9.61 -6.44
CA ILE A 40 48.61 -9.51 -4.97
C ILE A 40 49.86 -10.22 -4.41
N ALA A 41 50.72 -9.48 -3.72
CA ALA A 41 51.88 -10.01 -2.99
C ALA A 41 51.68 -9.95 -1.46
N THR A 42 51.52 -11.12 -0.85
CA THR A 42 51.51 -11.36 0.60
C THR A 42 52.91 -11.24 1.20
N ARG A 43 53.32 -10.04 1.62
CA ARG A 43 54.44 -9.83 2.57
C ARG A 43 54.53 -8.36 3.02
N ASN A 44 53.73 -7.93 4.00
CA ASN A 44 53.85 -6.54 4.50
C ASN A 44 53.53 -6.29 5.99
N PHE A 45 53.37 -7.31 6.82
CA PHE A 45 53.09 -7.11 8.26
C PHE A 45 54.35 -6.75 9.08
N PHE A 46 55.45 -7.48 8.88
CA PHE A 46 56.70 -7.26 9.64
C PHE A 46 57.39 -5.93 9.33
N ARG A 47 57.25 -5.40 8.10
CA ARG A 47 57.84 -4.12 7.71
C ARG A 47 57.12 -2.94 8.35
N LYS A 48 55.78 -3.00 8.44
CA LYS A 48 54.97 -2.01 9.18
C LYS A 48 55.15 -2.11 10.69
N TRP A 49 55.28 -3.32 11.25
CA TRP A 49 55.58 -3.52 12.67
C TRP A 49 56.87 -2.83 13.12
N ASN A 50 57.92 -2.92 12.29
CA ASN A 50 59.22 -2.32 12.60
C ASN A 50 59.25 -0.78 12.46
N GLN A 51 58.21 -0.16 11.89
CA GLN A 51 58.05 1.30 11.80
C GLN A 51 57.29 1.90 12.98
N LEU A 52 56.64 1.07 13.83
CA LEU A 52 55.94 1.54 15.01
C LEU A 52 56.93 1.93 16.13
N SER A 53 56.62 3.03 16.82
CA SER A 53 57.37 3.45 18.02
C SER A 53 57.23 2.43 19.15
N ARG A 54 58.13 2.46 20.14
CA ARG A 54 58.07 1.54 21.29
C ARG A 54 56.71 1.60 21.99
N LEU A 55 56.16 2.80 22.18
CA LEU A 55 54.85 3.01 22.79
C LEU A 55 53.72 2.39 21.96
N GLN A 56 53.75 2.54 20.63
CA GLN A 56 52.73 1.96 19.74
C GLN A 56 52.76 0.43 19.75
N ARG A 57 53.95 -0.18 19.80
CA ARG A 57 54.06 -1.64 19.91
C ARG A 57 53.52 -2.14 21.25
N THR A 58 53.80 -1.43 22.35
CA THR A 58 53.27 -1.77 23.67
C THR A 58 51.74 -1.65 23.71
N LEU A 59 51.16 -0.63 23.08
CA LEU A 59 49.70 -0.48 23.00
C LEU A 59 49.06 -1.60 22.19
N VAL A 60 49.62 -1.95 21.03
CA VAL A 60 49.08 -3.05 20.19
C VAL A 60 49.18 -4.40 20.92
N LEU A 61 50.32 -4.68 21.58
CA LEU A 61 50.46 -5.88 22.40
C LEU A 61 49.50 -5.90 23.59
N GLY A 62 49.29 -4.75 24.25
CA GLY A 62 48.30 -4.62 25.33
C GLY A 62 46.88 -4.90 24.86
N LEU A 63 46.51 -4.42 23.68
CA LEU A 63 45.18 -4.64 23.09
C LEU A 63 44.97 -6.11 22.70
N LEU A 64 46.00 -6.78 22.18
CA LEU A 64 45.96 -8.22 21.88
C LEU A 64 45.85 -9.07 23.15
N ILE A 65 46.52 -8.69 24.24
CA ILE A 65 46.40 -9.37 25.54
C ILE A 65 44.99 -9.18 26.11
N LEU A 66 44.41 -7.98 26.03
CA LEU A 66 43.04 -7.72 26.46
C LEU A 66 42.02 -8.52 25.64
N LEU A 67 42.22 -8.63 24.33
CA LEU A 67 41.40 -9.50 23.46
C LEU A 67 41.52 -10.98 23.84
N ALA A 68 42.73 -11.46 24.12
CA ALA A 68 42.94 -12.84 24.56
C ALA A 68 42.28 -13.12 25.93
N ILE A 69 42.35 -12.18 26.87
CA ILE A 69 41.65 -12.27 28.16
C ILE A 69 40.13 -12.26 27.94
N PHE A 70 39.62 -11.39 27.07
CA PHE A 70 38.20 -11.32 26.76
C PHE A 70 37.70 -12.64 26.14
N CYS A 71 38.43 -13.20 25.18
CA CYS A 71 38.12 -14.51 24.60
C CYS A 71 38.20 -15.65 25.63
N PHE A 72 39.15 -15.59 26.57
CA PHE A 72 39.28 -16.59 27.64
C PHE A 72 38.11 -16.51 28.64
N VAL A 73 37.70 -15.30 29.03
CA VAL A 73 36.53 -15.07 29.91
C VAL A 73 35.24 -15.51 29.23
N TYR A 74 35.05 -15.19 27.95
CA TYR A 74 33.88 -15.65 27.18
C TYR A 74 33.87 -17.16 26.96
N GLY A 75 35.04 -17.76 26.68
CA GLY A 75 35.18 -19.22 26.54
C GLY A 75 34.93 -19.97 27.86
N LEU A 76 35.32 -19.40 29.00
CA LEU A 76 34.97 -19.92 30.33
C LEU A 76 33.47 -19.76 30.62
N SER A 77 32.84 -18.65 30.20
CA SER A 77 31.40 -18.46 30.36
C SER A 77 30.59 -19.46 29.53
N SER A 78 31.05 -19.86 28.34
CA SER A 78 30.38 -20.89 27.53
C SER A 78 30.66 -22.32 28.01
N ALA A 79 31.79 -22.54 28.70
CA ALA A 79 32.11 -23.82 29.33
C ALA A 79 31.29 -24.04 30.62
N ILE A 80 31.03 -22.99 31.39
CA ILE A 80 30.23 -23.04 32.64
C ILE A 80 28.73 -23.17 32.35
N SER A 81 28.23 -22.71 31.19
CA SER A 81 26.83 -22.94 30.77
C SER A 81 26.52 -24.37 30.30
N ASN A 82 27.54 -25.20 30.06
CA ASN A 82 27.39 -26.59 29.62
C ASN A 82 27.49 -27.64 30.75
N GLU A 83 27.73 -27.23 32.00
CA GLU A 83 27.74 -28.14 33.17
C GLU A 83 26.50 -27.99 34.09
N HIS A 84 25.54 -27.12 33.77
CA HIS A 84 24.29 -26.99 34.55
C HIS A 84 23.07 -27.75 34.00
N ASN A 85 23.28 -28.69 33.08
CA ASN A 85 22.22 -29.58 32.55
C ASN A 85 22.20 -30.98 33.18
N TRP A 86 22.65 -31.12 34.43
CA TRP A 86 22.52 -32.36 35.20
C TRP A 86 22.26 -32.04 36.68
N THR A 87 20.99 -31.93 37.07
CA THR A 87 20.39 -32.31 38.37
C THR A 87 18.98 -31.71 38.47
N GLY A 88 17.94 -32.53 38.27
CA GLY A 88 16.57 -32.05 38.40
C GLY A 88 15.47 -33.04 37.99
N ASN A 89 15.19 -33.99 38.89
CA ASN A 89 13.89 -34.66 39.07
C ASN A 89 13.49 -35.81 38.13
N ALA A 90 14.18 -36.94 38.33
CA ALA A 90 13.59 -38.27 38.23
C ALA A 90 12.65 -38.54 39.43
N ILE A 91 11.45 -37.94 39.47
CA ILE A 91 10.31 -38.42 40.27
C ILE A 91 9.01 -38.10 39.52
N ASN A 92 8.44 -39.11 38.84
CA ASN A 92 6.99 -39.37 38.74
C ASN A 92 6.60 -40.34 37.59
N SER A 93 7.43 -41.33 37.26
CA SER A 93 7.00 -42.46 36.42
C SER A 93 6.27 -43.58 37.19
N SER A 94 6.15 -43.48 38.52
CA SER A 94 5.44 -44.47 39.36
C SER A 94 4.05 -44.01 39.85
N LEU A 95 3.68 -42.75 39.63
CA LEU A 95 2.35 -42.21 39.97
C LEU A 95 1.34 -42.35 38.81
N LEU A 96 1.82 -42.27 37.56
CA LEU A 96 1.00 -42.42 36.35
C LEU A 96 0.59 -43.87 36.05
N LEU A 97 1.27 -44.87 36.63
CA LEU A 97 0.91 -46.29 36.46
C LEU A 97 -0.14 -46.78 37.47
N LYS A 98 -0.41 -46.02 38.55
CA LYS A 98 -1.41 -46.38 39.58
C LYS A 98 -2.77 -45.69 39.41
N LEU A 99 -2.88 -44.70 38.51
CA LEU A 99 -4.16 -44.05 38.17
C LEU A 99 -4.89 -44.71 37.00
N LYS A 100 -4.37 -45.82 36.46
CA LYS A 100 -4.98 -46.58 35.35
C LYS A 100 -5.96 -47.69 35.79
N GLN A 101 -6.24 -47.80 37.09
CA GLN A 101 -7.16 -48.80 37.64
C GLN A 101 -8.16 -48.16 38.62
N SER A 102 -9.09 -47.34 38.11
CA SER A 102 -10.47 -47.25 38.61
C SER A 102 -11.23 -46.11 37.92
N ALA A 103 -12.46 -46.40 37.48
CA ALA A 103 -13.55 -45.49 37.10
C ALA A 103 -13.57 -44.96 35.64
N PRO A 104 -14.78 -44.75 35.07
CA PRO A 104 -15.08 -45.12 33.68
C PRO A 104 -14.87 -44.02 32.64
N SER A 105 -14.42 -44.48 31.47
CA SER A 105 -14.42 -43.81 30.17
C SER A 105 -15.82 -43.34 29.73
N SER A 106 -16.02 -42.02 29.60
CA SER A 106 -16.90 -41.44 28.55
C SER A 106 -16.87 -39.92 28.36
N LYS A 107 -16.06 -39.13 29.10
CA LYS A 107 -16.09 -37.65 28.96
C LYS A 107 -14.78 -36.93 28.62
N LEU A 108 -13.65 -37.63 28.50
CA LEU A 108 -12.34 -37.02 28.19
C LEU A 108 -11.81 -37.37 26.79
N LYS A 109 -12.67 -37.25 25.77
CA LYS A 109 -12.25 -37.28 24.35
C LYS A 109 -12.78 -36.10 23.52
N LYS A 110 -13.41 -35.11 24.16
CA LYS A 110 -14.04 -33.99 23.45
C LYS A 110 -13.34 -32.63 23.64
N GLU A 111 -12.30 -32.55 24.48
CA GLU A 111 -11.64 -31.28 24.81
C GLU A 111 -10.15 -31.18 24.38
N VAL A 112 -9.62 -32.17 23.67
CA VAL A 112 -8.25 -32.12 23.10
C VAL A 112 -8.29 -32.13 21.56
N LEU A 113 -9.39 -31.62 20.99
CA LEU A 113 -9.59 -31.48 19.54
C LEU A 113 -10.11 -30.08 19.20
N LEU A 114 -9.61 -29.05 19.89
CA LEU A 114 -10.10 -27.67 19.77
C LEU A 114 -8.99 -26.60 19.65
N PHE A 115 -7.75 -26.99 19.32
CA PHE A 115 -6.64 -26.03 19.16
C PHE A 115 -5.75 -26.28 17.93
N GLU A 116 -6.27 -26.93 16.89
CA GLU A 116 -5.59 -27.06 15.59
C GLU A 116 -6.47 -26.70 14.38
N THR A 117 -7.62 -26.04 14.60
CA THR A 117 -8.55 -25.70 13.52
C THR A 117 -9.15 -24.31 13.69
N ASP A 118 -8.46 -23.26 13.23
CA ASP A 118 -9.16 -22.02 12.84
C ASP A 118 -8.49 -21.23 11.69
N PHE A 119 -7.27 -21.60 11.26
CA PHE A 119 -6.60 -20.94 10.12
C PHE A 119 -6.99 -21.46 8.74
N ASN A 120 -7.65 -22.63 8.66
CA ASN A 120 -7.99 -23.27 7.38
C ASN A 120 -9.46 -23.10 6.95
N GLN A 121 -10.27 -22.36 7.71
CA GLN A 121 -11.63 -22.05 7.26
C GLN A 121 -11.61 -20.79 6.39
N ARG A 122 -11.66 -21.00 5.08
CA ARG A 122 -11.85 -19.93 4.10
C ARG A 122 -13.17 -19.20 4.38
N PRO A 123 -13.22 -17.88 4.17
CA PRO A 123 -14.43 -17.12 4.41
C PRO A 123 -15.55 -17.57 3.45
N ILE A 124 -16.78 -17.64 3.95
CA ILE A 124 -17.97 -17.96 3.16
C ILE A 124 -18.81 -16.69 3.06
N PHE A 125 -19.06 -16.23 1.84
CA PHE A 125 -19.92 -15.09 1.57
C PHE A 125 -21.24 -15.54 0.98
N THR A 126 -22.35 -15.12 1.59
CA THR A 126 -23.72 -15.52 1.18
C THR A 126 -24.44 -14.45 0.36
N GLY A 127 -23.75 -13.37 0.00
CA GLY A 127 -24.33 -12.22 -0.70
C GLY A 127 -25.08 -11.24 0.20
N PRO A 128 -25.81 -10.26 -0.38
CA PRO A 128 -26.36 -9.12 0.36
C PRO A 128 -27.43 -9.54 1.38
N ALA A 129 -27.29 -9.10 2.63
CA ALA A 129 -28.23 -9.42 3.72
C ALA A 129 -29.33 -8.36 3.91
N ASN A 130 -29.11 -7.13 3.43
CA ASN A 130 -30.04 -6.02 3.59
C ASN A 130 -30.16 -5.14 2.34
N ALA A 131 -31.07 -4.16 2.38
CA ALA A 131 -31.40 -3.30 1.25
C ALA A 131 -30.23 -2.41 0.77
N LYS A 132 -29.38 -1.92 1.68
CA LYS A 132 -28.22 -1.09 1.31
C LYS A 132 -27.15 -1.94 0.62
N GLN A 133 -26.83 -3.12 1.16
CA GLN A 133 -25.94 -4.09 0.47
C GLN A 133 -26.49 -4.52 -0.88
N TYR A 134 -27.80 -4.80 -0.97
CA TYR A 134 -28.43 -5.14 -2.24
C TYR A 134 -28.28 -4.02 -3.27
N ALA A 135 -28.45 -2.76 -2.86
CA ALA A 135 -28.26 -1.62 -3.74
C ALA A 135 -26.82 -1.55 -4.29
N VAL A 136 -25.81 -1.69 -3.42
CA VAL A 136 -24.40 -1.72 -3.83
C VAL A 136 -24.11 -2.87 -4.80
N VAL A 137 -24.70 -4.05 -4.57
CA VAL A 137 -24.60 -5.20 -5.50
C VAL A 137 -25.21 -4.87 -6.87
N GLN A 138 -26.34 -4.16 -6.92
CA GLN A 138 -26.92 -3.73 -8.20
C GLN A 138 -26.03 -2.73 -8.93
N SER A 139 -25.33 -1.85 -8.21
CA SER A 139 -24.33 -0.94 -8.79
C SER A 139 -23.12 -1.70 -9.32
N PHE A 140 -22.61 -2.69 -8.59
CA PHE A 140 -21.56 -3.58 -9.07
C PHE A 140 -21.98 -4.27 -10.37
N LYS A 141 -23.16 -4.90 -10.40
CA LYS A 141 -23.66 -5.60 -11.61
C LYS A 141 -23.85 -4.65 -12.79
N HIS A 142 -24.29 -3.42 -12.54
CA HIS A 142 -24.39 -2.39 -13.59
C HIS A 142 -23.02 -2.03 -14.16
N ALA A 143 -22.02 -1.81 -13.30
CA ALA A 143 -20.65 -1.51 -13.70
C ALA A 143 -20.01 -2.69 -14.46
N TRP A 144 -20.12 -3.90 -13.91
CA TRP A 144 -19.59 -5.14 -14.49
C TRP A 144 -20.22 -5.44 -15.86
N LYS A 145 -21.54 -5.33 -15.98
CA LYS A 145 -22.25 -5.53 -17.25
C LYS A 145 -21.74 -4.55 -18.32
N GLY A 146 -21.66 -3.27 -17.98
CA GLY A 146 -21.17 -2.24 -18.88
C GLY A 146 -19.71 -2.48 -19.32
N TYR A 147 -18.86 -2.89 -18.37
CA TYR A 147 -17.48 -3.29 -18.65
C TYR A 147 -17.43 -4.50 -19.58
N LYS A 148 -18.18 -5.56 -19.30
CA LYS A 148 -18.24 -6.78 -20.10
C LYS A 148 -18.73 -6.53 -21.53
N GLU A 149 -19.72 -5.66 -21.72
CA GLU A 149 -20.26 -5.36 -23.05
C GLU A 149 -19.33 -4.48 -23.91
N HIS A 150 -18.45 -3.68 -23.30
CA HIS A 150 -17.74 -2.60 -24.01
C HIS A 150 -16.21 -2.58 -23.84
N ALA A 151 -15.67 -3.30 -22.86
CA ALA A 151 -14.26 -3.24 -22.47
C ALA A 151 -13.72 -4.58 -21.93
N TRP A 152 -14.39 -5.71 -22.16
CA TRP A 152 -13.96 -7.02 -21.64
C TRP A 152 -12.52 -7.36 -22.07
N GLY A 153 -11.64 -7.62 -21.09
CA GLY A 153 -10.23 -7.92 -21.30
C GLY A 153 -9.32 -6.68 -21.42
N HIS A 154 -9.89 -5.47 -21.44
CA HIS A 154 -9.16 -4.20 -21.36
C HIS A 154 -9.03 -3.72 -19.91
N ASP A 155 -8.14 -2.78 -19.64
CA ASP A 155 -7.91 -2.31 -18.27
C ASP A 155 -9.08 -1.52 -17.71
N ASN A 156 -9.59 -0.55 -18.47
CA ASN A 156 -10.63 0.36 -18.02
C ASN A 156 -11.76 0.51 -19.04
N LEU A 157 -12.96 0.76 -18.52
CA LEU A 157 -14.13 1.14 -19.31
C LEU A 157 -14.19 2.66 -19.48
N LYS A 158 -14.53 3.10 -20.69
CA LYS A 158 -14.98 4.46 -21.01
C LYS A 158 -16.50 4.43 -21.24
N PRO A 159 -17.32 4.64 -20.19
CA PRO A 159 -18.73 4.27 -20.21
C PRO A 159 -19.64 5.26 -20.95
N VAL A 160 -19.17 6.48 -21.23
CA VAL A 160 -19.91 7.45 -22.04
C VAL A 160 -19.68 7.16 -23.53
N SER A 161 -18.43 6.94 -23.94
CA SER A 161 -18.12 6.57 -25.33
C SER A 161 -18.53 5.13 -25.67
N GLY A 162 -18.51 4.23 -24.68
CA GLY A 162 -18.63 2.77 -24.88
C GLY A 162 -17.39 2.15 -25.49
N THR A 163 -16.22 2.65 -25.10
CA THR A 163 -14.92 2.12 -25.52
C THR A 163 -14.11 1.71 -24.29
N SER A 164 -12.84 1.38 -24.48
CA SER A 164 -11.91 1.04 -23.42
C SER A 164 -10.70 1.99 -23.39
N PHE A 165 -9.91 1.89 -22.33
CA PHE A 165 -8.58 2.46 -22.21
C PHE A 165 -7.64 1.40 -21.63
N ASP A 166 -6.46 1.27 -22.22
CA ASP A 166 -5.41 0.36 -21.77
C ASP A 166 -4.15 1.13 -21.44
N TRP A 167 -3.59 0.83 -20.28
CA TRP A 167 -2.30 1.34 -19.81
C TRP A 167 -1.36 0.18 -19.51
N PHE A 168 -1.80 -0.87 -18.80
CA PHE A 168 -1.04 -2.12 -18.58
C PHE A 168 -1.36 -3.23 -19.58
N SER A 169 -2.58 -3.26 -20.12
CA SER A 169 -3.15 -4.35 -20.93
C SER A 169 -3.18 -5.71 -20.22
N LEU A 170 -3.60 -5.68 -18.95
CA LEU A 170 -3.72 -6.84 -18.06
C LEU A 170 -5.18 -7.15 -17.67
N GLY A 171 -6.16 -6.51 -18.32
CA GLY A 171 -7.57 -6.69 -17.97
C GLY A 171 -7.86 -6.19 -16.56
N LEU A 172 -7.25 -5.06 -16.17
CA LEU A 172 -7.20 -4.55 -14.81
C LEU A 172 -8.54 -4.61 -14.07
N THR A 173 -9.63 -4.09 -14.66
CA THR A 173 -10.97 -4.11 -14.03
C THR A 173 -11.47 -5.54 -13.74
N ILE A 174 -11.12 -6.55 -14.54
CA ILE A 174 -11.46 -7.96 -14.27
C ILE A 174 -10.74 -8.42 -13.02
N VAL A 175 -9.42 -8.26 -13.00
CA VAL A 175 -8.58 -8.82 -11.94
C VAL A 175 -8.86 -8.13 -10.62
N ASP A 176 -8.85 -6.80 -10.63
CA ASP A 176 -9.02 -5.93 -9.47
C ASP A 176 -10.43 -6.07 -8.85
N GLY A 177 -11.47 -6.19 -9.69
CA GLY A 177 -12.86 -6.34 -9.21
C GLY A 177 -13.25 -7.74 -8.75
N LEU A 178 -12.41 -8.77 -8.95
CA LEU A 178 -12.83 -10.15 -8.83
C LEU A 178 -13.11 -10.59 -7.38
N ASP A 179 -12.27 -10.17 -6.44
CA ASP A 179 -12.46 -10.49 -5.04
C ASP A 179 -13.75 -9.83 -4.48
N THR A 180 -14.13 -8.68 -5.04
CA THR A 180 -15.36 -7.96 -4.71
C THR A 180 -16.58 -8.76 -5.16
N ALA A 181 -16.54 -9.32 -6.38
CA ALA A 181 -17.59 -10.23 -6.84
C ALA A 181 -17.71 -11.43 -5.90
N PHE A 182 -16.58 -12.00 -5.44
CA PHE A 182 -16.57 -13.10 -4.48
C PHE A 182 -17.18 -12.71 -3.13
N ILE A 183 -16.77 -11.58 -2.54
CA ILE A 183 -17.29 -11.04 -1.27
C ILE A 183 -18.80 -10.78 -1.37
N MET A 184 -19.29 -10.31 -2.53
CA MET A 184 -20.70 -10.03 -2.77
C MET A 184 -21.54 -11.28 -3.08
N GLY A 185 -20.95 -12.48 -3.12
CA GLY A 185 -21.63 -13.73 -3.47
C GLY A 185 -22.07 -13.80 -4.94
N LEU A 186 -21.36 -13.10 -5.83
CA LEU A 186 -21.67 -13.00 -7.26
C LEU A 186 -20.97 -14.11 -8.06
N THR A 187 -21.50 -15.33 -7.96
CA THR A 187 -20.88 -16.53 -8.55
C THR A 187 -20.75 -16.45 -10.08
N GLU A 188 -21.73 -15.88 -10.79
CA GLU A 188 -21.68 -15.77 -12.27
C GLU A 188 -20.55 -14.82 -12.69
N GLU A 189 -20.53 -13.61 -12.15
CA GLU A 189 -19.51 -12.60 -12.43
C GLU A 189 -18.10 -13.08 -12.00
N PHE A 190 -18.01 -13.79 -10.88
CA PHE A 190 -16.76 -14.39 -10.42
C PHE A 190 -16.22 -15.45 -11.39
N GLU A 191 -17.05 -16.41 -11.81
CA GLU A 191 -16.59 -17.45 -12.74
C GLU A 191 -16.20 -16.89 -14.11
N GLU A 192 -16.88 -15.84 -14.58
CA GLU A 192 -16.50 -15.14 -15.82
C GLU A 192 -15.11 -14.53 -15.74
N GLY A 193 -14.82 -13.79 -14.66
CA GLY A 193 -13.50 -13.17 -14.46
C GLY A 193 -12.42 -14.21 -14.22
N ARG A 194 -12.72 -15.25 -13.43
CA ARG A 194 -11.82 -16.38 -13.16
C ARG A 194 -11.41 -17.11 -14.45
N GLU A 195 -12.37 -17.41 -15.33
CA GLU A 195 -12.08 -18.11 -16.59
C GLU A 195 -11.25 -17.23 -17.54
N TRP A 196 -11.50 -15.92 -17.58
CA TRP A 196 -10.66 -14.99 -18.33
C TRP A 196 -9.22 -14.95 -17.77
N ILE A 197 -9.04 -14.85 -16.45
CA ILE A 197 -7.69 -14.85 -15.84
C ILE A 197 -6.94 -16.13 -16.18
N LYS A 198 -7.62 -17.27 -16.09
CA LYS A 198 -7.03 -18.57 -16.41
C LYS A 198 -6.52 -18.63 -17.84
N ASN A 199 -7.34 -18.20 -18.80
CA ASN A 199 -7.09 -18.42 -20.23
C ASN A 199 -6.36 -17.27 -20.94
N GLU A 200 -6.55 -16.03 -20.51
CA GLU A 200 -6.18 -14.82 -21.28
C GLU A 200 -5.17 -13.91 -20.55
N LEU A 201 -5.07 -13.98 -19.21
CA LEU A 201 -4.11 -13.16 -18.47
C LEU A 201 -2.68 -13.69 -18.67
N GLU A 202 -1.89 -12.95 -19.43
CA GLU A 202 -0.49 -13.26 -19.72
C GLU A 202 0.43 -12.06 -19.43
N PHE A 203 1.56 -12.35 -18.80
CA PHE A 203 2.56 -11.35 -18.40
C PHE A 203 3.80 -11.33 -19.33
N THR A 204 3.72 -12.00 -20.48
CA THR A 204 4.83 -12.16 -21.44
C THR A 204 4.92 -11.04 -22.46
N LYS A 205 3.94 -10.14 -22.51
CA LYS A 205 3.90 -9.00 -23.43
C LYS A 205 5.07 -8.06 -23.12
N ASN A 206 5.79 -7.62 -24.15
CA ASN A 206 6.88 -6.64 -24.03
C ASN A 206 6.28 -5.24 -23.82
N LYS A 207 5.89 -4.95 -22.59
CA LYS A 207 5.20 -3.72 -22.21
C LYS A 207 5.61 -3.32 -20.79
N ASP A 208 5.88 -2.03 -20.62
CA ASP A 208 6.19 -1.47 -19.32
C ASP A 208 4.91 -1.28 -18.51
N VAL A 209 5.00 -1.59 -17.23
CA VAL A 209 3.97 -1.37 -16.23
C VAL A 209 4.58 -0.65 -15.04
N ASN A 210 3.77 0.11 -14.31
CA ASN A 210 4.22 0.67 -13.05
C ASN A 210 4.27 -0.45 -11.99
N PHE A 211 5.42 -0.58 -11.34
CA PHE A 211 5.71 -1.62 -10.36
C PHE A 211 4.73 -1.60 -9.17
N PHE A 212 4.45 -0.41 -8.64
CA PHE A 212 3.54 -0.22 -7.52
C PHE A 212 2.11 -0.55 -7.90
N GLU A 213 1.58 0.05 -8.96
CA GLU A 213 0.19 -0.11 -9.38
C GLU A 213 -0.13 -1.58 -9.71
N VAL A 214 0.75 -2.29 -10.42
CA VAL A 214 0.53 -3.71 -10.72
C VAL A 214 0.68 -4.58 -9.47
N THR A 215 1.52 -4.20 -8.51
CA THR A 215 1.63 -4.93 -7.24
C THR A 215 0.35 -4.82 -6.43
N ILE A 216 -0.11 -3.60 -6.14
CA ILE A 216 -1.27 -3.44 -5.26
C ILE A 216 -2.56 -3.93 -5.92
N ARG A 217 -2.74 -3.77 -7.24
CA ARG A 217 -3.97 -4.16 -7.94
C ARG A 217 -3.96 -5.62 -8.37
N VAL A 218 -2.99 -6.01 -9.19
CA VAL A 218 -3.00 -7.33 -9.86
C VAL A 218 -2.47 -8.40 -8.92
N LEU A 219 -1.30 -8.20 -8.32
CA LEU A 219 -0.73 -9.19 -7.39
C LEU A 219 -1.59 -9.30 -6.12
N GLY A 220 -2.02 -8.17 -5.55
CA GLY A 220 -2.95 -8.11 -4.43
C GLY A 220 -4.23 -8.91 -4.68
N ALA A 221 -4.94 -8.63 -5.78
CA ALA A 221 -6.16 -9.35 -6.13
C ALA A 221 -5.94 -10.84 -6.35
N LEU A 222 -4.87 -11.25 -7.04
CA LEU A 222 -4.58 -12.67 -7.27
C LEU A 222 -4.35 -13.41 -5.93
N LEU A 223 -3.60 -12.82 -5.01
CA LEU A 223 -3.36 -13.39 -3.68
C LEU A 223 -4.63 -13.47 -2.84
N THR A 224 -5.46 -12.43 -2.83
CA THR A 224 -6.75 -12.48 -2.12
C THR A 224 -7.68 -13.53 -2.71
N ASN A 225 -7.82 -13.60 -4.03
CA ASN A 225 -8.66 -14.62 -4.67
C ASN A 225 -8.14 -16.03 -4.41
N TYR A 226 -6.82 -16.23 -4.33
CA TYR A 226 -6.24 -17.48 -3.83
C TYR A 226 -6.65 -17.75 -2.38
N HIS A 227 -6.53 -16.80 -1.45
CA HIS A 227 -6.91 -17.07 -0.05
C HIS A 227 -8.41 -17.35 0.14
N PHE A 228 -9.26 -16.68 -0.63
CA PHE A 228 -10.71 -16.81 -0.51
C PHE A 228 -11.28 -18.04 -1.21
N SER A 229 -10.91 -18.26 -2.47
CA SER A 229 -11.40 -19.41 -3.25
C SER A 229 -10.55 -20.66 -3.03
N GLY A 230 -9.26 -20.46 -2.77
CA GLY A 230 -8.11 -21.34 -2.93
C GLY A 230 -8.20 -22.33 -4.06
N ASP A 231 -8.49 -21.74 -5.22
CA ASP A 231 -8.00 -22.19 -6.50
C ASP A 231 -6.52 -21.81 -6.68
N ASP A 232 -5.66 -22.82 -6.80
CA ASP A 232 -4.22 -22.66 -6.98
C ASP A 232 -3.86 -21.92 -8.29
N MET A 233 -4.77 -21.84 -9.27
CA MET A 233 -4.58 -21.08 -10.50
C MET A 233 -4.18 -19.63 -10.22
N PHE A 234 -4.83 -18.98 -9.25
CA PHE A 234 -4.52 -17.60 -8.88
C PHE A 234 -3.10 -17.48 -8.31
N LEU A 235 -2.68 -18.43 -7.48
CA LEU A 235 -1.32 -18.46 -6.93
C LEU A 235 -0.27 -18.69 -8.02
N GLU A 236 -0.53 -19.55 -9.00
CA GLU A 236 0.39 -19.75 -10.13
C GLU A 236 0.52 -18.48 -10.98
N LYS A 237 -0.57 -17.73 -11.22
CA LYS A 237 -0.50 -16.40 -11.86
C LYS A 237 0.25 -15.39 -11.00
N ALA A 238 0.01 -15.38 -9.69
CA ALA A 238 0.70 -14.49 -8.74
C ALA A 238 2.22 -14.74 -8.73
N LYS A 239 2.65 -16.01 -8.78
CA LYS A 239 4.06 -16.40 -8.88
C LYS A 239 4.71 -15.92 -10.17
N ASP A 240 4.10 -16.16 -11.34
CA ASP A 240 4.65 -15.68 -12.63
C ASP A 240 4.75 -14.15 -12.66
N LEU A 241 3.74 -13.44 -12.15
CA LEU A 241 3.78 -11.99 -12.04
C LEU A 241 4.90 -11.52 -11.10
N GLY A 242 4.96 -12.07 -9.88
CA GLY A 242 5.97 -11.72 -8.88
C GLY A 242 7.39 -11.91 -9.41
N GLU A 243 7.68 -13.05 -10.07
CA GLU A 243 8.99 -13.30 -10.68
C GLU A 243 9.40 -12.24 -11.70
N ARG A 244 8.45 -11.68 -12.44
CA ARG A 244 8.72 -10.62 -13.44
C ARG A 244 8.94 -9.28 -12.77
N LEU A 245 8.15 -8.97 -11.74
CA LEU A 245 8.26 -7.75 -10.95
C LEU A 245 9.58 -7.67 -10.16
N MET A 246 10.22 -8.80 -9.86
CA MET A 246 11.55 -8.83 -9.21
C MET A 246 12.60 -7.98 -9.95
N ALA A 247 12.46 -7.75 -11.26
CA ALA A 247 13.35 -6.88 -12.02
C ALA A 247 13.38 -5.43 -11.48
N ALA A 248 12.32 -4.95 -10.83
CA ALA A 248 12.26 -3.62 -10.25
C ALA A 248 13.38 -3.37 -9.23
N PHE A 249 13.72 -4.38 -8.43
CA PHE A 249 14.69 -4.31 -7.33
C PHE A 249 16.15 -4.28 -7.81
N ALA A 250 16.42 -4.36 -9.11
CA ALA A 250 17.76 -4.48 -9.68
C ALA A 250 18.61 -3.19 -9.64
N SER A 251 18.14 -2.14 -8.98
CA SER A 251 18.88 -0.89 -8.87
C SER A 251 20.14 -1.04 -7.99
N PRO A 252 21.17 -0.19 -8.17
CA PRO A 252 22.39 -0.27 -7.36
C PRO A 252 22.17 -0.16 -5.84
N SER A 253 21.08 0.49 -5.40
CA SER A 253 20.79 0.64 -3.97
C SER A 253 19.79 -0.39 -3.42
N GLY A 254 19.18 -1.20 -4.28
CA GLY A 254 18.08 -2.10 -3.95
C GLY A 254 16.70 -1.42 -3.85
N ILE A 255 16.62 -0.09 -3.95
CA ILE A 255 15.35 0.63 -4.04
C ILE A 255 14.73 0.39 -5.43
N PRO A 256 13.48 -0.08 -5.53
CA PRO A 256 12.87 -0.41 -6.80
C PRO A 256 12.83 0.76 -7.78
N TYR A 257 13.03 0.45 -9.06
CA TYR A 257 12.62 1.29 -10.17
C TYR A 257 11.08 1.38 -10.22
N SER A 258 10.56 2.46 -10.79
CA SER A 258 9.11 2.69 -10.93
C SER A 258 8.48 1.82 -12.01
N ASP A 259 9.19 1.56 -13.11
CA ASP A 259 8.63 0.91 -14.29
C ASP A 259 9.35 -0.41 -14.56
N VAL A 260 8.57 -1.45 -14.86
CA VAL A 260 9.02 -2.81 -15.15
C VAL A 260 8.42 -3.28 -16.46
N ASN A 261 9.27 -3.81 -17.34
CA ASN A 261 8.82 -4.56 -18.49
C ASN A 261 8.60 -6.02 -18.11
N LEU A 262 7.34 -6.47 -18.07
CA LEU A 262 7.01 -7.83 -17.61
C LEU A 262 7.53 -8.93 -18.57
N GLY A 263 7.48 -8.67 -19.87
CA GLY A 263 7.93 -9.61 -20.90
C GLY A 263 9.46 -9.73 -20.96
N ALA A 264 10.15 -8.60 -21.00
CA ALA A 264 11.62 -8.55 -21.05
C ALA A 264 12.29 -8.78 -19.70
N ARG A 265 11.55 -8.67 -18.58
CA ARG A 265 12.06 -8.74 -17.20
C ARG A 265 13.18 -7.73 -16.95
N THR A 266 12.95 -6.49 -17.39
CA THR A 266 13.84 -5.34 -17.20
C THR A 266 13.10 -4.22 -16.50
N ALA A 267 13.82 -3.29 -15.85
CA ALA A 267 13.19 -2.17 -15.15
C ALA A 267 14.01 -0.88 -15.31
N HIS A 268 13.34 0.26 -15.20
CA HIS A 268 13.96 1.58 -15.32
C HIS A 268 13.16 2.67 -14.58
N VAL A 269 13.79 3.82 -14.37
CA VAL A 269 13.08 5.06 -13.97
C VAL A 269 12.31 5.63 -15.16
N PRO A 270 11.27 6.46 -14.96
CA PRO A 270 10.55 7.07 -16.07
C PRO A 270 11.48 8.03 -16.83
N GLU A 271 11.28 8.23 -18.13
CA GLU A 271 12.18 9.09 -18.93
C GLU A 271 12.29 10.53 -18.37
N TRP A 272 11.23 11.02 -17.73
CA TRP A 272 11.14 12.37 -17.16
C TRP A 272 11.62 12.49 -15.70
N SER A 273 12.05 11.39 -15.05
CA SER A 273 12.46 11.40 -13.64
C SER A 273 13.68 10.51 -13.40
N HIS A 274 14.51 10.87 -12.43
CA HIS A 274 15.60 10.01 -11.94
C HIS A 274 15.29 9.43 -10.55
N HIS A 275 14.03 9.48 -10.14
CA HIS A 275 13.57 9.17 -8.79
C HIS A 275 12.34 8.27 -8.84
N SER A 276 12.26 7.38 -7.87
CA SER A 276 11.04 6.63 -7.54
C SER A 276 10.22 7.42 -6.53
N SER A 277 8.90 7.29 -6.57
CA SER A 277 8.04 7.83 -5.50
C SER A 277 8.25 7.02 -4.22
N THR A 278 8.20 7.70 -3.08
CA THR A 278 8.40 7.03 -1.78
C THR A 278 7.27 6.05 -1.49
N SER A 279 6.00 6.43 -1.68
CA SER A 279 4.88 5.49 -1.49
C SER A 279 4.98 4.27 -2.42
N GLU A 280 5.29 4.48 -3.71
CA GLU A 280 5.37 3.38 -4.69
C GLU A 280 6.33 2.25 -4.25
N ILE A 281 7.50 2.59 -3.69
CA ILE A 281 8.49 1.60 -3.26
C ILE A 281 8.22 1.02 -1.87
N SER A 282 7.38 1.68 -1.06
CA SER A 282 7.06 1.30 0.32
C SER A 282 5.67 0.71 0.51
N THR A 283 4.95 0.48 -0.59
CA THR A 283 3.58 -0.01 -0.60
C THR A 283 3.47 -1.23 -1.52
N VAL A 284 4.41 -2.17 -1.35
CA VAL A 284 4.48 -3.46 -2.08
C VAL A 284 4.75 -4.64 -1.15
N GLN A 285 5.02 -4.35 0.12
CA GLN A 285 5.59 -5.29 1.07
C GLN A 285 4.56 -6.29 1.57
N LEU A 286 3.27 -5.94 1.64
CA LEU A 286 2.24 -6.88 2.09
C LEU A 286 2.09 -8.01 1.07
N GLU A 287 2.07 -7.65 -0.21
CA GLU A 287 1.87 -8.53 -1.36
C GLU A 287 3.09 -9.41 -1.58
N PHE A 288 4.29 -8.85 -1.58
CA PHE A 288 5.53 -9.62 -1.75
C PHE A 288 5.77 -10.57 -0.57
N ARG A 289 5.46 -10.15 0.65
CA ARG A 289 5.51 -11.01 1.84
C ARG A 289 4.51 -12.15 1.75
N GLU A 290 3.27 -11.85 1.38
CA GLU A 290 2.26 -12.87 1.25
C GLU A 290 2.57 -13.84 0.10
N LEU A 291 3.09 -13.34 -1.02
CA LEU A 291 3.55 -14.19 -2.11
C LEU A 291 4.66 -15.14 -1.65
N SER A 292 5.63 -14.67 -0.86
CA SER A 292 6.65 -15.55 -0.28
C SER A 292 6.07 -16.66 0.57
N ARG A 293 5.12 -16.34 1.43
CA ARG A 293 4.46 -17.30 2.33
C ARG A 293 3.62 -18.31 1.57
N ALA A 294 2.82 -17.85 0.60
CA ALA A 294 1.95 -18.70 -0.19
C ALA A 294 2.72 -19.59 -1.18
N SER A 295 3.85 -19.13 -1.70
CA SER A 295 4.67 -19.87 -2.69
C SER A 295 5.85 -20.65 -2.11
N ASP A 296 6.12 -20.54 -0.82
CA ASP A 296 7.30 -21.08 -0.15
C ASP A 296 8.62 -20.60 -0.80
N ASN A 297 8.65 -19.35 -1.25
CA ASN A 297 9.81 -18.73 -1.88
C ASN A 297 10.18 -17.42 -1.15
N PRO A 298 11.21 -17.41 -0.29
CA PRO A 298 11.54 -16.23 0.53
C PRO A 298 12.05 -15.03 -0.28
N ALA A 299 12.46 -15.22 -1.54
CA ALA A 299 13.09 -14.16 -2.33
C ALA A 299 12.20 -12.91 -2.51
N PHE A 300 10.87 -13.07 -2.54
CA PHE A 300 9.93 -11.95 -2.68
C PHE A 300 9.92 -11.08 -1.42
N GLU A 301 9.72 -11.68 -0.24
CA GLU A 301 9.76 -11.01 1.05
C GLU A 301 11.12 -10.39 1.31
N ASP A 302 12.21 -11.12 1.06
CA ASP A 302 13.58 -10.63 1.28
C ASP A 302 13.83 -9.33 0.51
N ALA A 303 13.42 -9.26 -0.76
CA ALA A 303 13.58 -8.06 -1.58
C ALA A 303 12.74 -6.88 -1.07
N ALA A 304 11.47 -7.11 -0.73
CA ALA A 304 10.57 -6.06 -0.26
C ALA A 304 10.92 -5.59 1.17
N ALA A 305 11.36 -6.49 2.04
CA ALA A 305 11.81 -6.20 3.40
C ALA A 305 13.11 -5.38 3.40
N ALA A 306 14.05 -5.69 2.50
CA ALA A 306 15.28 -4.91 2.35
C ALA A 306 15.00 -3.42 2.06
N VAL A 307 13.94 -3.12 1.32
CA VAL A 307 13.49 -1.72 1.10
C VAL A 307 13.02 -1.09 2.41
N SER A 308 12.17 -1.78 3.18
CA SER A 308 11.69 -1.26 4.48
C SER A 308 12.84 -1.02 5.47
N GLU A 309 13.78 -1.95 5.56
CA GLU A 309 14.98 -1.81 6.40
C GLU A 309 15.86 -0.65 5.96
N LYS A 310 16.00 -0.44 4.65
CA LYS A 310 16.73 0.70 4.09
C LYS A 310 16.06 2.01 4.50
N LEU A 311 14.75 2.14 4.31
CA LEU A 311 13.99 3.34 4.69
C LEU A 311 14.06 3.60 6.19
N HIS A 312 13.98 2.56 7.03
CA HIS A 312 14.12 2.66 8.48
C HIS A 312 15.41 3.39 8.89
N GLN A 313 16.53 3.10 8.21
CA GLN A 313 17.84 3.69 8.52
C GLN A 313 18.06 5.11 7.99
N LEU A 314 17.21 5.59 7.06
CA LEU A 314 17.37 6.91 6.47
C LEU A 314 16.96 8.02 7.45
N PRO A 315 17.62 9.19 7.39
CA PRO A 315 17.20 10.36 8.16
C PRO A 315 15.82 10.84 7.71
N LYS A 316 14.97 11.20 8.68
CA LYS A 316 13.58 11.63 8.49
C LYS A 316 13.31 12.89 9.30
N LYS A 317 12.33 13.69 8.88
CA LYS A 317 11.86 14.84 9.65
C LYS A 317 10.81 14.38 10.66
N HIS A 318 11.24 13.96 11.85
CA HIS A 318 10.33 13.38 12.86
C HIS A 318 9.47 12.25 12.26
N GLY A 319 10.11 11.28 11.59
CA GLY A 319 9.41 10.18 10.92
C GLY A 319 8.77 10.53 9.58
N LEU A 320 8.59 11.82 9.25
CA LEU A 320 8.07 12.24 7.95
C LEU A 320 9.12 12.09 6.84
N VAL A 321 8.66 11.58 5.69
CA VAL A 321 9.51 11.27 4.54
C VAL A 321 9.20 12.19 3.34
N PRO A 322 10.22 12.63 2.59
CA PRO A 322 10.01 13.29 1.30
C PRO A 322 9.37 12.33 0.28
N ILE A 323 8.60 12.86 -0.67
CA ILE A 323 7.87 12.06 -1.68
C ILE A 323 8.73 11.36 -2.73
N PHE A 324 10.04 11.62 -2.76
CA PHE A 324 10.95 11.04 -3.75
C PHE A 324 12.21 10.45 -3.12
N ILE A 325 12.65 9.33 -3.68
CA ILE A 325 13.89 8.62 -3.35
C ILE A 325 14.66 8.29 -4.64
N ASN A 326 15.99 8.40 -4.60
CA ASN A 326 16.83 8.06 -5.74
C ASN A 326 17.16 6.55 -5.73
N PRO A 327 16.76 5.76 -6.74
CA PRO A 327 16.98 4.32 -6.76
C PRO A 327 18.46 3.93 -6.95
N ASN A 328 19.31 4.83 -7.44
CA ASN A 328 20.74 4.54 -7.59
C ASN A 328 21.51 4.77 -6.28
N THR A 329 21.15 5.78 -5.49
CA THR A 329 21.85 6.11 -4.24
C THR A 329 21.16 5.59 -2.98
N GLY A 330 19.86 5.28 -3.08
CA GLY A 330 19.02 4.89 -1.96
C GLY A 330 18.84 6.00 -0.92
N GLN A 331 18.85 7.26 -1.36
CA GLN A 331 18.68 8.44 -0.51
C GLN A 331 17.42 9.21 -0.91
N PHE A 332 16.68 9.72 0.09
CA PHE A 332 15.59 10.65 -0.17
C PHE A 332 16.10 11.91 -0.88
N VAL A 333 15.28 12.47 -1.77
CA VAL A 333 15.57 13.76 -2.40
C VAL A 333 15.43 14.86 -1.34
N PRO A 334 16.53 15.59 -1.02
CA PRO A 334 16.49 16.62 0.02
C PRO A 334 15.48 17.72 -0.34
N HIS A 335 14.72 18.17 0.67
CA HIS A 335 13.74 19.25 0.54
C HIS A 335 12.65 19.02 -0.52
N ALA A 336 12.40 17.78 -0.96
CA ALA A 336 11.18 17.48 -1.70
C ALA A 336 9.97 17.64 -0.79
N THR A 337 8.79 17.81 -1.39
CA THR A 337 7.52 17.94 -0.67
C THR A 337 7.35 16.78 0.33
N ILE A 338 6.79 17.09 1.50
CA ILE A 338 6.34 16.10 2.48
C ILE A 338 4.82 16.25 2.58
N THR A 339 4.10 15.18 2.28
CA THR A 339 2.63 15.14 2.28
C THR A 339 2.14 13.75 2.68
N LEU A 340 0.90 13.67 3.16
CA LEU A 340 0.14 12.42 3.32
C LEU A 340 -0.89 12.24 2.18
N GLY A 341 -0.78 13.03 1.12
CA GLY A 341 -1.44 12.79 -0.16
C GLY A 341 -0.53 12.03 -1.12
N ALA A 342 -0.70 12.29 -2.42
CA ALA A 342 -0.07 11.51 -3.47
C ALA A 342 1.46 11.41 -3.31
N ARG A 343 1.99 10.20 -3.53
CA ARG A 343 3.43 9.83 -3.44
C ARG A 343 3.99 9.69 -2.02
N GLY A 344 3.19 9.95 -0.99
CA GLY A 344 3.62 9.89 0.42
C GLY A 344 2.68 9.10 1.33
N ASP A 345 1.37 9.20 1.12
CA ASP A 345 0.28 8.46 1.80
C ASP A 345 0.62 7.04 2.28
N SER A 346 0.70 6.08 1.37
CA SER A 346 0.64 4.65 1.71
C SER A 346 1.96 4.11 2.28
N TYR A 347 3.04 4.90 2.29
CA TYR A 347 4.19 4.64 3.16
C TYR A 347 3.77 4.54 4.62
N TYR A 348 3.00 5.52 5.10
CA TYR A 348 2.56 5.58 6.50
C TYR A 348 1.55 4.47 6.80
N GLU A 349 0.69 4.17 5.84
CA GLU A 349 -0.27 3.06 5.91
C GLU A 349 0.45 1.70 6.04
N TYR A 350 1.44 1.42 5.19
CA TYR A 350 2.12 0.14 5.16
C TYR A 350 3.10 -0.05 6.33
N LEU A 351 3.61 1.01 6.96
CA LEU A 351 4.31 0.84 8.25
C LEU A 351 3.40 0.13 9.27
N LEU A 352 2.17 0.60 9.43
CA LEU A 352 1.21 -0.01 10.34
C LEU A 352 0.76 -1.38 9.85
N LYS A 353 0.32 -1.47 8.58
CA LYS A 353 -0.28 -2.69 8.04
C LYS A 353 0.73 -3.85 7.99
N GLN A 354 2.01 -3.59 7.69
CA GLN A 354 3.06 -4.63 7.75
C GLN A 354 3.31 -5.11 9.19
N TRP A 355 3.33 -4.20 10.17
CA TRP A 355 3.45 -4.58 11.57
C TRP A 355 2.28 -5.49 11.99
N ILE A 356 1.05 -5.17 11.57
CA ILE A 356 -0.12 -6.02 11.83
C ILE A 356 0.00 -7.37 11.12
N GLN A 357 0.33 -7.40 9.82
CA GLN A 357 0.43 -8.62 8.99
C GLN A 357 1.44 -9.64 9.56
N THR A 358 2.47 -9.16 10.23
CA THR A 358 3.54 -9.97 10.85
C THR A 358 3.18 -10.42 12.26
N GLY A 359 1.90 -10.40 12.64
CA GLY A 359 1.47 -10.76 13.99
C GLY A 359 1.99 -9.81 15.05
N ARG A 360 2.28 -8.55 14.67
CA ARG A 360 2.77 -7.47 15.55
C ARG A 360 4.18 -7.72 16.09
N THR A 361 5.01 -8.47 15.34
CA THR A 361 6.34 -8.89 15.78
C THR A 361 7.49 -8.00 15.32
N MET A 362 7.34 -7.29 14.20
CA MET A 362 8.37 -6.40 13.65
C MET A 362 8.27 -4.99 14.25
N ASN A 363 8.83 -4.79 15.44
CA ASN A 363 8.67 -3.55 16.22
C ASN A 363 9.18 -2.27 15.53
N TYR A 364 10.21 -2.33 14.68
CA TYR A 364 10.73 -1.12 14.04
C TYR A 364 9.68 -0.45 13.12
N LEU A 365 8.79 -1.24 12.51
CA LEU A 365 7.69 -0.73 11.69
C LEU A 365 6.68 0.05 12.54
N ARG A 366 6.34 -0.49 13.72
CA ARG A 366 5.51 0.21 14.71
C ARG A 366 6.18 1.50 15.18
N ASP A 367 7.47 1.44 15.49
CA ASP A 367 8.20 2.59 16.03
C ASP A 367 8.36 3.71 14.99
N ASP A 368 8.62 3.36 13.73
CA ASP A 368 8.61 4.31 12.61
C ASP A 368 7.22 4.89 12.37
N TYR A 369 6.16 4.09 12.46
CA TYR A 369 4.78 4.57 12.37
C TYR A 369 4.45 5.57 13.48
N LEU A 370 4.70 5.21 14.74
CA LEU A 370 4.45 6.08 15.90
C LEU A 370 5.22 7.40 15.77
N THR A 371 6.50 7.33 15.38
CA THR A 371 7.32 8.52 15.15
C THR A 371 6.73 9.37 14.02
N ALA A 372 6.31 8.76 12.92
CA ALA A 372 5.73 9.48 11.79
C ALA A 372 4.40 10.14 12.15
N ILE A 373 3.49 9.47 12.86
CA ILE A 373 2.20 10.06 13.27
C ILE A 373 2.39 11.21 14.28
N GLU A 374 3.39 11.14 15.16
CA GLU A 374 3.82 12.27 15.96
C GLU A 374 4.31 13.45 15.08
N GLY A 375 5.13 13.15 14.07
CA GLY A 375 5.54 14.14 13.06
C GLY A 375 4.36 14.76 12.31
N VAL A 376 3.35 13.96 11.94
CA VAL A 376 2.11 14.46 11.32
C VAL A 376 1.42 15.45 12.25
N ARG A 377 1.26 15.09 13.52
CA ARG A 377 0.62 15.93 14.53
C ARG A 377 1.39 17.24 14.75
N GLU A 378 2.72 17.21 14.76
CA GLU A 378 3.56 18.39 14.97
C GLU A 378 3.60 19.31 13.74
N PHE A 379 3.88 18.75 12.57
CA PHE A 379 4.25 19.55 11.39
C PHE A 379 3.12 19.74 10.38
N LEU A 380 2.19 18.79 10.26
CA LEU A 380 1.20 18.76 9.18
C LEU A 380 -0.24 19.00 9.67
N ALA A 381 -0.55 18.70 10.92
CA ALA A 381 -1.87 18.92 11.48
C ALA A 381 -2.09 20.40 11.81
N ARG A 382 -3.15 21.00 11.27
CA ARG A 382 -3.59 22.37 11.60
C ARG A 382 -5.10 22.42 11.77
N ARG A 383 -5.58 23.54 12.30
CA ARG A 383 -7.01 23.82 12.48
C ARG A 383 -7.45 24.94 11.55
N SER A 384 -8.53 24.72 10.82
CA SER A 384 -9.13 25.73 9.94
C SER A 384 -9.79 26.87 10.72
N VAL A 385 -10.10 27.96 10.02
CA VAL A 385 -10.90 29.09 10.51
C VAL A 385 -12.19 29.16 9.68
N PRO A 386 -13.38 29.37 10.28
CA PRO A 386 -13.59 29.74 11.69
C PRO A 386 -13.86 28.58 12.64
N ASN A 387 -14.17 27.38 12.15
CA ASN A 387 -14.72 26.31 12.98
C ASN A 387 -13.68 25.34 13.55
N LYS A 388 -12.38 25.64 13.41
CA LYS A 388 -11.28 24.89 14.03
C LYS A 388 -11.22 23.41 13.63
N ARG A 389 -11.64 23.09 12.39
CA ARG A 389 -11.64 21.72 11.86
C ARG A 389 -10.20 21.24 11.70
N LEU A 390 -9.90 20.06 12.23
CA LEU A 390 -8.60 19.43 12.08
C LEU A 390 -8.42 18.97 10.64
N PHE A 391 -7.30 19.34 10.01
CA PHE A 391 -6.93 18.86 8.68
C PHE A 391 -5.42 18.64 8.61
N ILE A 392 -4.98 17.88 7.60
CA ILE A 392 -3.57 17.59 7.34
C ILE A 392 -3.15 18.38 6.10
N GLY A 393 -2.15 19.25 6.25
CA GLY A 393 -1.53 19.98 5.15
C GLY A 393 -0.24 19.33 4.66
N GLU A 394 0.54 20.07 3.90
CA GLU A 394 1.81 19.62 3.31
C GLU A 394 2.96 20.54 3.74
N LEU A 395 4.20 20.06 3.67
CA LEU A 395 5.38 20.92 3.64
C LEU A 395 5.87 21.06 2.20
N THR A 396 5.95 22.31 1.72
CA THR A 396 6.33 22.60 0.34
C THR A 396 7.79 22.30 0.06
N THR A 397 8.09 21.90 -1.17
CA THR A 397 9.46 21.77 -1.67
C THR A 397 10.33 23.02 -1.40
N GLY A 398 11.60 22.80 -1.09
CA GLY A 398 12.59 23.84 -0.81
C GLY A 398 12.45 24.49 0.56
N SER A 399 11.40 25.29 0.79
CA SER A 399 11.23 26.07 2.02
C SER A 399 10.73 25.25 3.21
N GLU A 400 10.15 24.06 2.95
CA GLU A 400 9.44 23.25 3.94
C GLU A 400 8.36 24.04 4.70
N ALA A 401 7.81 25.08 4.05
CA ALA A 401 6.73 25.87 4.60
C ALA A 401 5.43 25.08 4.59
N PHE A 402 4.61 25.28 5.62
CA PHE A 402 3.29 24.67 5.70
C PHE A 402 2.36 25.21 4.59
N TYR A 403 1.70 24.31 3.88
CA TYR A 403 0.71 24.63 2.86
C TYR A 403 -0.64 23.96 3.20
N PRO A 404 -1.73 24.72 3.33
CA PRO A 404 -3.02 24.18 3.76
C PRO A 404 -3.79 23.52 2.61
N LYS A 405 -3.16 22.55 1.96
CA LYS A 405 -3.70 21.70 0.89
C LYS A 405 -3.84 20.29 1.43
N MET A 406 -4.99 19.67 1.23
CA MET A 406 -5.23 18.26 1.57
C MET A 406 -5.80 17.55 0.35
N ASP A 407 -5.09 16.54 -0.12
CA ASP A 407 -5.60 15.65 -1.16
C ASP A 407 -6.69 14.76 -0.55
N HIS A 408 -7.70 14.40 -1.33
CA HIS A 408 -8.74 13.44 -0.92
C HIS A 408 -8.13 12.11 -0.47
N LEU A 409 -7.02 11.70 -1.11
CA LEU A 409 -6.18 10.56 -0.71
C LEU A 409 -5.92 10.53 0.80
N THR A 410 -5.62 11.67 1.41
CA THR A 410 -5.32 11.82 2.85
C THR A 410 -6.45 11.31 3.77
N CYS A 411 -7.66 11.13 3.24
CA CYS A 411 -8.80 10.56 3.97
C CYS A 411 -8.66 9.05 4.24
N PHE A 412 -7.56 8.39 3.88
CA PHE A 412 -7.18 7.05 4.35
C PHE A 412 -6.75 7.06 5.84
N LEU A 413 -6.20 8.20 6.28
CA LEU A 413 -5.52 8.33 7.57
C LEU A 413 -6.44 8.06 8.78
N PRO A 414 -7.72 8.51 8.83
CA PRO A 414 -8.61 8.21 9.94
C PRO A 414 -8.78 6.70 10.17
N GLY A 415 -9.04 5.93 9.11
CA GLY A 415 -9.14 4.47 9.18
C GLY A 415 -7.84 3.85 9.66
N THR A 416 -6.69 4.30 9.14
CA THR A 416 -5.37 3.83 9.56
C THR A 416 -5.09 4.12 11.04
N LEU A 417 -5.40 5.32 11.53
CA LEU A 417 -5.22 5.71 12.93
C LEU A 417 -6.09 4.86 13.86
N ALA A 418 -7.36 4.65 13.50
CA ALA A 418 -8.28 3.81 14.28
C ALA A 418 -7.86 2.34 14.27
N LEU A 419 -7.38 1.82 13.14
CA LEU A 419 -6.80 0.49 13.05
C LEU A 419 -5.58 0.35 13.97
N GLY A 420 -4.72 1.38 14.01
CA GLY A 420 -3.60 1.44 14.93
C GLY A 420 -4.04 1.37 16.39
N HIS A 421 -5.01 2.20 16.78
CA HIS A 421 -5.59 2.20 18.12
C HIS A 421 -6.15 0.84 18.52
N ALA A 422 -6.94 0.21 17.65
CA ALA A 422 -7.49 -1.13 17.87
C ALA A 422 -6.42 -2.22 18.04
N ASN A 423 -5.19 -1.97 17.57
CA ASN A 423 -4.03 -2.84 17.73
C ASN A 423 -3.12 -2.43 18.89
N GLY A 424 -3.57 -1.56 19.79
CA GLY A 424 -2.87 -1.18 21.01
C GLY A 424 -1.97 0.05 20.89
N LEU A 425 -2.12 0.85 19.84
CA LEU A 425 -1.48 2.16 19.73
C LEU A 425 -2.29 3.24 20.51
N PRO A 426 -1.69 4.41 20.82
CA PRO A 426 -2.24 5.36 21.79
C PRO A 426 -3.68 5.83 21.53
N ASP A 427 -4.44 6.10 22.60
CA ASP A 427 -5.85 6.55 22.54
C ASP A 427 -6.06 7.82 21.70
N TRP A 428 -5.09 8.74 21.72
CA TRP A 428 -5.18 9.97 20.94
C TRP A 428 -5.19 9.72 19.42
N HIS A 429 -4.78 8.54 18.94
CA HIS A 429 -4.94 8.18 17.53
C HIS A 429 -6.42 8.07 17.17
N LEU A 430 -7.25 7.47 18.03
CA LEU A 430 -8.69 7.38 17.81
C LEU A 430 -9.34 8.76 17.91
N GLU A 431 -8.95 9.59 18.89
CA GLU A 431 -9.44 10.98 19.00
C GLU A 431 -9.14 11.79 17.72
N MET A 432 -7.91 11.66 17.20
CA MET A 432 -7.50 12.31 15.95
C MET A 432 -8.24 11.73 14.74
N ALA A 433 -8.49 10.42 14.71
CA ALA A 433 -9.28 9.76 13.67
C ALA A 433 -10.71 10.29 13.63
N GLU A 434 -11.37 10.45 14.79
CA GLU A 434 -12.73 10.98 14.91
C GLU A 434 -12.82 12.43 14.43
N GLU A 435 -11.83 13.28 14.75
CA GLU A 435 -11.79 14.66 14.25
C GLU A 435 -11.56 14.70 12.73
N LEU A 436 -10.60 13.93 12.21
CA LEU A 436 -10.24 13.93 10.79
C LEU A 436 -11.33 13.32 9.91
N ILE A 437 -11.97 12.23 10.34
CA ILE A 437 -13.04 11.61 9.53
C ILE A 437 -14.24 12.56 9.38
N HIS A 438 -14.52 13.36 10.39
CA HIS A 438 -15.53 14.41 10.28
C HIS A 438 -15.11 15.52 9.31
N THR A 439 -13.84 15.93 9.29
CA THR A 439 -13.34 16.85 8.26
C THR A 439 -13.46 16.27 6.85
N CYS A 440 -13.11 14.99 6.66
CA CYS A 440 -13.32 14.29 5.38
C CYS A 440 -14.80 14.26 4.98
N TYR A 441 -15.71 13.98 5.90
CA TYR A 441 -17.15 14.10 5.64
C TYR A 441 -17.54 15.51 5.15
N LEU A 442 -16.98 16.56 5.78
CA LEU A 442 -17.27 17.94 5.38
C LEU A 442 -16.77 18.28 3.98
N THR A 443 -15.68 17.66 3.48
CA THR A 443 -15.24 17.89 2.10
C THR A 443 -16.24 17.34 1.07
N TYR A 444 -16.97 16.28 1.39
CA TYR A 444 -18.11 15.80 0.59
C TYR A 444 -19.32 16.71 0.74
N ALA A 445 -19.70 17.02 1.98
CA ALA A 445 -20.91 17.79 2.30
C ALA A 445 -20.86 19.25 1.81
N ALA A 446 -19.67 19.79 1.57
CA ALA A 446 -19.47 21.14 1.02
C ALA A 446 -19.92 21.27 -0.46
N HIS A 447 -20.21 20.16 -1.15
CA HIS A 447 -20.50 20.15 -2.57
C HIS A 447 -21.95 19.69 -2.85
N PRO A 448 -22.65 20.29 -3.84
CA PRO A 448 -24.04 19.94 -4.15
C PRO A 448 -24.21 18.50 -4.65
N THR A 449 -23.12 17.88 -5.12
CA THR A 449 -23.11 16.48 -5.56
C THR A 449 -22.95 15.48 -4.42
N PHE A 450 -22.62 15.96 -3.22
CA PHE A 450 -22.18 15.12 -2.10
C PHE A 450 -21.02 14.18 -2.48
N MET A 451 -20.08 14.69 -3.30
CA MET A 451 -18.85 14.02 -3.67
C MET A 451 -17.68 14.95 -3.42
N ALA A 452 -16.56 14.39 -2.94
CA ALA A 452 -15.36 15.17 -2.70
C ALA A 452 -14.62 15.50 -4.01
N PRO A 453 -13.97 16.66 -4.07
CA PRO A 453 -12.98 16.99 -5.08
C PRO A 453 -11.67 16.26 -4.79
N GLU A 454 -10.78 16.14 -5.77
CA GLU A 454 -9.44 15.56 -5.57
C GLU A 454 -8.62 16.32 -4.52
N ILE A 455 -8.74 17.66 -4.45
CA ILE A 455 -7.94 18.48 -3.54
C ILE A 455 -8.83 19.55 -2.89
N THR A 456 -8.73 19.64 -1.57
CA THR A 456 -9.38 20.67 -0.75
C THR A 456 -8.31 21.59 -0.13
N HIS A 457 -8.56 22.89 -0.15
CA HIS A 457 -7.69 23.89 0.50
C HIS A 457 -8.39 24.42 1.74
N PHE A 458 -7.62 24.64 2.81
CA PHE A 458 -8.15 25.08 4.11
C PHE A 458 -7.73 26.51 4.43
N ASN A 459 -8.68 27.27 5.00
CA ASN A 459 -8.41 28.61 5.45
C ASN A 459 -7.82 28.59 6.86
N ILE A 460 -6.63 29.19 7.02
CA ILE A 460 -5.96 29.35 8.33
C ILE A 460 -5.82 30.83 8.73
N GLY A 461 -6.23 31.76 7.86
CA GLY A 461 -6.24 33.19 8.12
C GLY A 461 -7.44 33.60 8.96
N SER A 462 -7.25 34.49 9.95
CA SER A 462 -8.27 34.88 10.93
C SER A 462 -9.49 35.61 10.36
N SER A 463 -9.44 36.06 9.10
CA SER A 463 -10.52 36.80 8.43
C SER A 463 -11.43 35.93 7.56
N SER A 464 -11.15 34.64 7.42
CA SER A 464 -11.94 33.75 6.56
C SER A 464 -13.28 33.38 7.21
N THR A 465 -14.34 33.35 6.39
CA THR A 465 -15.70 33.02 6.82
C THR A 465 -16.07 31.55 6.59
N GLU A 466 -15.24 30.81 5.85
CA GLU A 466 -15.45 29.40 5.48
C GLU A 466 -14.19 28.59 5.81
N ASP A 467 -14.34 27.36 6.31
CA ASP A 467 -13.19 26.52 6.69
C ASP A 467 -12.33 26.08 5.52
N MET A 468 -12.96 25.85 4.36
CA MET A 468 -12.33 25.19 3.23
C MET A 468 -12.90 25.69 1.90
N PHE A 469 -12.12 25.53 0.84
CA PHE A 469 -12.53 25.84 -0.52
C PHE A 469 -11.85 24.91 -1.53
N THR A 470 -12.47 24.81 -2.71
CA THR A 470 -12.01 23.96 -3.81
C THR A 470 -11.66 24.82 -5.02
N LYS A 471 -10.40 24.73 -5.48
CA LYS A 471 -9.96 25.36 -6.74
C LYS A 471 -10.61 24.64 -7.92
N LEU A 472 -10.83 25.35 -9.03
CA LEU A 472 -11.55 24.76 -10.17
C LEU A 472 -10.81 23.57 -10.80
N ALA A 473 -9.48 23.64 -10.92
CA ALA A 473 -8.66 22.53 -11.45
C ALA A 473 -8.73 21.27 -10.58
N ASP A 474 -8.98 21.45 -9.28
CA ASP A 474 -8.98 20.41 -8.27
C ASP A 474 -10.39 19.80 -8.08
N ALA A 475 -11.41 20.40 -8.67
CA ALA A 475 -12.82 20.09 -8.40
C ALA A 475 -13.33 18.77 -9.00
N HIS A 476 -12.48 18.00 -9.68
CA HIS A 476 -12.88 16.73 -10.27
C HIS A 476 -12.99 15.66 -9.18
N SER A 477 -13.78 14.61 -9.46
CA SER A 477 -13.90 13.45 -8.58
C SER A 477 -13.71 12.19 -9.40
N LEU A 478 -12.79 11.32 -8.97
CA LEU A 478 -12.50 10.06 -9.64
C LEU A 478 -13.26 8.87 -9.03
N LEU A 479 -14.22 9.13 -8.13
CA LEU A 479 -14.97 8.11 -7.37
C LEU A 479 -14.08 7.31 -6.41
N ARG A 480 -13.06 7.97 -5.86
CA ARG A 480 -12.04 7.37 -4.99
C ARG A 480 -12.57 6.85 -3.64
N PRO A 481 -11.90 5.86 -3.03
CA PRO A 481 -12.44 5.10 -1.90
C PRO A 481 -12.06 5.59 -0.50
N GLU A 482 -11.06 6.46 -0.34
CA GLU A 482 -10.31 6.58 0.93
C GLU A 482 -11.19 7.04 2.09
N PHE A 483 -12.19 7.89 1.82
CA PHE A 483 -13.18 8.24 2.84
C PHE A 483 -14.10 7.06 3.20
N VAL A 484 -14.61 6.30 2.22
CA VAL A 484 -15.48 5.14 2.51
C VAL A 484 -14.71 3.97 3.12
N GLU A 485 -13.42 3.81 2.81
CA GLU A 485 -12.49 2.93 3.53
C GLU A 485 -12.46 3.30 5.01
N SER A 486 -12.15 4.56 5.32
CA SER A 486 -12.11 5.04 6.69
C SER A 486 -13.45 4.87 7.41
N LEU A 487 -14.58 5.09 6.73
CA LEU A 487 -15.91 4.84 7.31
C LEU A 487 -16.10 3.36 7.67
N TYR A 488 -15.70 2.44 6.79
CA TYR A 488 -15.78 1.01 7.05
C TYR A 488 -14.94 0.61 8.26
N VAL A 489 -13.67 1.03 8.32
CA VAL A 489 -12.78 0.70 9.43
C VAL A 489 -13.33 1.27 10.74
N MET A 490 -13.74 2.54 10.75
CA MET A 490 -14.34 3.16 11.94
C MET A 490 -15.63 2.43 12.37
N TYR A 491 -16.49 2.03 11.44
CA TYR A 491 -17.71 1.28 11.76
C TYR A 491 -17.43 -0.10 12.34
N GLN A 492 -16.49 -0.85 11.75
CA GLN A 492 -16.13 -2.16 12.25
C GLN A 492 -15.57 -2.07 13.69
N LEU A 493 -14.72 -1.08 13.96
CA LEU A 493 -14.05 -0.94 15.25
C LEU A 493 -14.97 -0.37 16.34
N THR A 494 -15.77 0.65 16.01
CA THR A 494 -16.56 1.40 17.01
C THR A 494 -18.03 0.96 17.10
N GLY A 495 -18.58 0.42 16.01
CA GLY A 495 -20.01 0.11 15.90
C GLY A 495 -20.90 1.33 15.71
N ASN A 496 -20.33 2.53 15.55
CA ASN A 496 -21.10 3.75 15.36
C ASN A 496 -21.75 3.77 13.96
N THR A 497 -23.08 3.67 13.93
CA THR A 497 -23.86 3.61 12.68
C THR A 497 -23.90 4.94 11.91
N THR A 498 -23.46 6.06 12.49
CA THR A 498 -23.31 7.33 11.76
C THR A 498 -22.41 7.18 10.53
N TYR A 499 -21.38 6.33 10.60
CA TYR A 499 -20.51 6.07 9.46
C TYR A 499 -21.26 5.39 8.30
N GLN A 500 -22.23 4.53 8.60
CA GLN A 500 -23.12 3.93 7.58
C GLN A 500 -24.08 4.96 6.98
N ASP A 501 -24.51 5.96 7.77
CA ASP A 501 -25.36 7.04 7.25
C ASP A 501 -24.57 7.96 6.30
N TRP A 502 -23.33 8.30 6.67
CA TRP A 502 -22.43 9.07 5.80
C TRP A 502 -22.07 8.32 4.53
N GLY A 503 -21.72 7.03 4.64
CA GLY A 503 -21.47 6.19 3.47
C GLY A 503 -22.68 6.10 2.55
N TRP A 504 -23.90 6.06 3.11
CA TRP A 504 -25.12 6.05 2.30
C TRP A 504 -25.34 7.35 1.54
N GLN A 505 -25.00 8.51 2.13
CA GLN A 505 -25.06 9.80 1.42
C GLN A 505 -24.05 9.85 0.26
N VAL A 506 -22.83 9.33 0.46
CA VAL A 506 -21.82 9.20 -0.61
C VAL A 506 -22.34 8.30 -1.73
N TYR A 507 -22.87 7.11 -1.40
CA TYR A 507 -23.45 6.18 -2.37
C TYR A 507 -24.59 6.84 -3.18
N MET A 508 -25.49 7.57 -2.52
CA MET A 508 -26.57 8.29 -3.20
C MET A 508 -26.06 9.39 -4.14
N GLY A 509 -24.96 10.07 -3.78
CA GLY A 509 -24.27 11.01 -4.66
C GLY A 509 -23.72 10.33 -5.92
N ILE A 510 -23.02 9.21 -5.75
CA ILE A 510 -22.50 8.38 -6.85
C ILE A 510 -23.63 7.94 -7.78
N GLU A 511 -24.70 7.35 -7.24
CA GLU A 511 -25.85 6.89 -8.03
C GLU A 511 -26.52 8.02 -8.81
N LYS A 512 -26.63 9.21 -8.22
CA LYS A 512 -27.33 10.34 -8.83
C LYS A 512 -26.51 11.02 -9.93
N TYR A 513 -25.20 11.13 -9.75
CA TYR A 513 -24.37 12.02 -10.58
C TYR A 513 -23.31 11.30 -11.42
N ALA A 514 -22.84 10.12 -10.99
CA ALA A 514 -21.78 9.38 -11.68
C ALA A 514 -22.30 8.19 -12.50
N ARG A 515 -23.51 7.70 -12.22
CA ARG A 515 -24.13 6.61 -12.98
C ARG A 515 -24.48 7.05 -14.40
N VAL A 516 -24.02 6.29 -15.40
CA VAL A 516 -24.32 6.46 -16.83
C VAL A 516 -24.83 5.14 -17.42
N PRO A 517 -25.44 5.12 -18.64
CA PRO A 517 -26.09 3.92 -19.15
C PRO A 517 -25.22 2.65 -19.20
N ARG A 518 -23.90 2.81 -19.40
CA ARG A 518 -22.94 1.70 -19.52
C ARG A 518 -22.02 1.55 -18.30
N GLY A 519 -22.32 2.14 -17.15
CA GLY A 519 -21.46 1.99 -15.96
C GLY A 519 -21.43 3.25 -15.10
N TYR A 520 -20.27 3.57 -14.54
CA TYR A 520 -20.04 4.75 -13.71
C TYR A 520 -18.85 5.54 -14.22
N THR A 521 -18.88 6.85 -14.06
CA THR A 521 -17.83 7.70 -14.60
C THR A 521 -17.36 8.77 -13.62
N SER A 522 -16.06 9.01 -13.65
CA SER A 522 -15.44 10.17 -13.01
C SER A 522 -16.09 11.48 -13.45
N LEU A 523 -16.08 12.49 -12.59
CA LEU A 523 -16.71 13.79 -12.82
C LEU A 523 -15.66 14.90 -12.95
N THR A 524 -15.93 15.87 -13.83
CA THR A 524 -15.02 17.01 -14.04
C THR A 524 -15.10 18.05 -12.93
N ASN A 525 -16.26 18.20 -12.27
CA ASN A 525 -16.49 19.27 -11.31
C ASN A 525 -17.64 18.96 -10.34
N VAL A 526 -17.33 18.69 -9.07
CA VAL A 526 -18.31 18.41 -8.01
C VAL A 526 -19.09 19.64 -7.52
N LYS A 527 -18.66 20.86 -7.89
CA LYS A 527 -19.24 22.13 -7.43
C LYS A 527 -20.54 22.52 -8.14
N THR A 528 -21.08 21.68 -9.03
CA THR A 528 -22.29 21.94 -9.81
C THR A 528 -23.25 20.77 -9.73
N GLU A 529 -24.56 21.02 -9.75
CA GLU A 529 -25.60 19.98 -9.81
C GLU A 529 -25.70 19.28 -11.18
N LYS A 530 -24.93 19.72 -12.17
CA LYS A 530 -24.85 19.10 -13.50
C LYS A 530 -23.39 18.89 -13.90
N PRO A 531 -22.66 18.02 -13.18
CA PRO A 531 -21.26 17.75 -13.49
C PRO A 531 -21.14 17.09 -14.87
N SER A 532 -20.06 17.42 -15.61
CA SER A 532 -19.78 16.72 -16.86
C SER A 532 -18.99 15.43 -16.57
N PRO A 533 -19.26 14.34 -17.30
CA PRO A 533 -18.51 13.11 -17.14
C PRO A 533 -17.11 13.22 -17.76
N LYS A 534 -16.12 12.56 -17.16
CA LYS A 534 -14.75 12.41 -17.71
C LYS A 534 -14.59 11.19 -18.62
N ASP A 535 -15.61 10.34 -18.71
CA ASP A 535 -15.61 9.14 -19.54
C ASP A 535 -14.50 8.15 -19.17
N MET A 536 -14.33 7.91 -17.87
CA MET A 536 -13.44 6.89 -17.31
C MET A 536 -14.09 6.23 -16.10
N MET A 537 -14.08 4.90 -16.06
CA MET A 537 -14.36 4.09 -14.88
C MET A 537 -13.04 3.48 -14.40
N GLU A 538 -12.51 4.03 -13.31
CA GLU A 538 -11.30 3.51 -12.68
C GLU A 538 -11.59 2.15 -12.05
N SER A 539 -10.63 1.22 -12.07
CA SER A 539 -10.84 -0.15 -11.56
C SER A 539 -11.14 -0.15 -10.06
N PHE A 540 -10.49 0.74 -9.29
CA PHE A 540 -10.73 0.96 -7.86
C PHE A 540 -12.17 1.33 -7.51
N PHE A 541 -12.96 1.85 -8.46
CA PHE A 541 -14.37 2.09 -8.18
C PHE A 541 -15.08 0.76 -7.83
N ILE A 542 -14.77 -0.29 -8.58
CA ILE A 542 -15.31 -1.62 -8.35
C ILE A 542 -14.56 -2.33 -7.22
N SER A 543 -13.23 -2.32 -7.22
CA SER A 543 -12.44 -3.09 -6.26
C SER A 543 -12.41 -2.49 -4.86
N GLU A 544 -12.53 -1.17 -4.72
CA GLU A 544 -12.42 -0.48 -3.42
C GLU A 544 -13.72 0.19 -3.02
N THR A 545 -14.20 1.17 -3.81
CA THR A 545 -15.33 2.02 -3.41
C THR A 545 -16.59 1.19 -3.18
N LEU A 546 -16.95 0.29 -4.10
CA LEU A 546 -18.09 -0.60 -3.93
C LEU A 546 -17.85 -1.69 -2.88
N LYS A 547 -16.62 -2.21 -2.75
CA LYS A 547 -16.26 -3.20 -1.71
C LYS A 547 -16.44 -2.61 -0.32
N TYR A 548 -15.84 -1.46 -0.03
CA TYR A 548 -15.96 -0.82 1.27
C TYR A 548 -17.38 -0.35 1.58
N LEU A 549 -18.15 0.14 0.61
CA LEU A 549 -19.58 0.43 0.81
C LEU A 549 -20.38 -0.83 1.16
N TYR A 550 -20.12 -1.94 0.47
CA TYR A 550 -20.80 -3.22 0.75
C TYR A 550 -20.48 -3.74 2.15
N LEU A 551 -19.21 -3.68 2.55
CA LEU A 551 -18.75 -4.09 3.88
C LEU A 551 -19.27 -3.14 4.97
N LEU A 552 -19.25 -1.83 4.73
CA LEU A 552 -19.79 -0.81 5.64
C LEU A 552 -21.28 -1.03 5.93
N PHE A 553 -22.06 -1.43 4.93
CA PHE A 553 -23.49 -1.68 5.10
C PHE A 553 -23.85 -3.09 5.58
N SER A 554 -22.86 -3.95 5.85
CA SER A 554 -23.11 -5.29 6.40
C SER A 554 -23.68 -5.21 7.81
N ASP A 555 -24.70 -6.04 8.09
CA ASP A 555 -25.19 -6.26 9.46
C ASP A 555 -24.19 -7.10 10.29
N ASP A 556 -23.36 -7.90 9.60
CA ASP A 556 -22.18 -8.54 10.19
C ASP A 556 -20.95 -7.64 9.98
N ARG A 557 -20.58 -6.91 11.03
CA ARG A 557 -19.41 -6.02 11.03
C ARG A 557 -18.08 -6.76 10.82
N TYR A 558 -18.05 -8.06 11.08
CA TYR A 558 -16.86 -8.91 10.99
C TYR A 558 -16.89 -9.82 9.75
N MET A 559 -17.73 -9.52 8.75
CA MET A 559 -17.76 -10.23 7.47
C MET A 559 -16.35 -10.40 6.88
N ILE A 560 -15.53 -9.34 6.96
CA ILE A 560 -14.08 -9.43 6.89
C ILE A 560 -13.53 -8.93 8.21
N ASP A 561 -13.02 -9.83 9.03
CA ASP A 561 -12.51 -9.55 10.37
C ASP A 561 -11.10 -8.94 10.30
N LEU A 562 -10.94 -7.68 10.70
CA LEU A 562 -9.66 -6.95 10.72
C LEU A 562 -8.66 -7.50 11.76
N SER A 563 -9.07 -8.45 12.60
CA SER A 563 -8.14 -9.23 13.43
C SER A 563 -7.51 -10.41 12.70
N LYS A 564 -8.11 -10.85 11.58
CA LYS A 564 -7.67 -11.97 10.74
C LYS A 564 -7.08 -11.52 9.40
N TYR A 565 -7.51 -10.37 8.89
CA TYR A 565 -7.05 -9.82 7.60
C TYR A 565 -6.55 -8.39 7.74
N VAL A 566 -5.62 -8.03 6.85
CA VAL A 566 -5.23 -6.66 6.58
C VAL A 566 -5.51 -6.37 5.10
N PHE A 567 -6.25 -5.31 4.81
CA PHE A 567 -6.48 -4.86 3.44
C PHE A 567 -5.19 -4.22 2.91
N ASN A 568 -4.76 -4.59 1.72
CA ASN A 568 -3.70 -3.86 1.03
C ASN A 568 -4.19 -2.46 0.58
N SER A 569 -3.34 -1.68 -0.10
CA SER A 569 -3.67 -0.30 -0.51
C SER A 569 -4.70 -0.20 -1.65
N GLU A 570 -5.15 -1.32 -2.22
CA GLU A 570 -6.23 -1.39 -3.23
C GLU A 570 -7.39 -2.29 -2.75
N ALA A 571 -7.62 -2.27 -1.43
CA ALA A 571 -8.70 -2.99 -0.75
C ALA A 571 -8.73 -4.53 -0.94
N HIS A 572 -7.60 -5.19 -1.21
CA HIS A 572 -7.50 -6.65 -1.26
C HIS A 572 -7.10 -7.22 0.12
N PRO A 573 -7.96 -8.00 0.81
CA PRO A 573 -7.65 -8.59 2.11
C PRO A 573 -6.56 -9.66 2.00
N LEU A 574 -5.48 -9.51 2.76
CA LEU A 574 -4.42 -10.49 2.93
C LEU A 574 -4.41 -11.00 4.38
N PRO A 575 -4.09 -12.29 4.61
CA PRO A 575 -4.15 -12.87 5.95
C PRO A 575 -3.09 -12.26 6.89
N ILE A 576 -3.46 -12.15 8.17
CA ILE A 576 -2.53 -11.87 9.27
C ILE A 576 -1.93 -13.19 9.74
N HIS A 577 -0.60 -13.23 9.85
CA HIS A 577 0.11 -14.43 10.30
C HIS A 577 0.55 -14.23 11.74
N ASN A 578 -0.05 -14.99 12.66
CA ASN A 578 0.39 -15.07 14.04
C ASN A 578 1.53 -16.10 14.11
N ASN A 579 2.74 -15.66 14.48
CA ASN A 579 3.90 -16.54 14.67
C ASN A 579 3.66 -17.60 15.76
#